data_AF-A0A182VQA1-F1
#
_entry.id   AF-A0A182VQA1-F1
#
_cell.length_a   1.000
_cell.length_b   1.000
_cell.length_c   1.000
_cell.angle_alpha   90.00
_cell.angle_beta   90.00
_cell.angle_gamma   90.00
#
_symmetry.space_group_name_H-M   'P 1'
#
loop_
_entity.id
_entity.type
_entity.pdbx_description
1 polymer ?
#
loop_
_entity_poly.entity_id
_entity_poly.type
_entity_poly.pdbx_seq_one_letter_code
_entity_poly.pdbx_strand_id
1 'polypeptide(L)'
;MSEEVEIKTYFKLVDFVKWIGITQFEILVHLLAFLVFTILLTVKASSGELSGALTANEWLALFSPMFCGDFCNTYFCIIVGIRMYLGNKHRQAMHRLIWSIPFLLLTSGFKYLVCMKLSGQIQLEYSEVFSPIFVLLQMIAVKACQYNQQS
;
A
#
# COMPACT_ATOMS: atom_id res chain seq x y z
N MET A 1 27.75 14.51 -33.05
CA MET A 1 28.05 15.73 -32.27
C MET A 1 26.84 16.64 -32.42
N SER A 2 25.80 16.60 -31.59
CA SER A 2 25.75 16.33 -30.15
C SER A 2 25.27 14.93 -29.75
N GLU A 3 26.01 14.36 -28.81
CA GLU A 3 25.69 13.24 -27.92
C GLU A 3 24.33 13.46 -27.22
N GLU A 4 23.44 12.46 -27.19
CA GLU A 4 23.39 11.40 -26.15
C GLU A 4 23.47 11.94 -24.71
N VAL A 5 22.45 12.67 -24.24
CA VAL A 5 21.96 12.58 -22.84
C VAL A 5 20.48 12.94 -22.80
N GLU A 6 19.61 12.14 -23.45
CA GLU A 6 18.20 12.16 -23.06
C GLU A 6 18.12 11.42 -21.72
N ILE A 7 17.92 12.18 -20.64
CA ILE A 7 17.83 11.66 -19.27
C ILE A 7 16.73 10.60 -19.24
N LYS A 8 17.16 9.33 -19.33
CA LYS A 8 16.36 8.12 -19.25
C LYS A 8 15.95 7.90 -17.80
N THR A 9 15.15 8.81 -17.25
CA THR A 9 14.63 8.73 -15.86
C THR A 9 13.13 9.00 -15.79
N TYR A 10 12.41 8.85 -16.90
CA TYR A 10 10.99 8.55 -16.79
C TYR A 10 10.85 7.04 -16.70
N PHE A 11 11.09 6.51 -15.48
CA PHE A 11 10.54 5.22 -15.09
C PHE A 11 9.04 5.38 -15.26
N LYS A 12 8.54 4.98 -16.43
CA LYS A 12 7.19 5.33 -16.86
C LYS A 12 6.29 4.69 -15.82
N LEU A 13 5.40 5.46 -15.19
CA LEU A 13 4.55 4.94 -14.11
C LEU A 13 3.82 3.66 -14.55
N VAL A 14 3.57 3.53 -15.86
CA VAL A 14 3.04 2.33 -16.52
C VAL A 14 3.92 1.07 -16.35
N ASP A 15 5.23 1.18 -16.31
CA ASP A 15 6.15 0.06 -16.11
C ASP A 15 6.14 -0.40 -14.65
N PHE A 16 6.11 0.54 -13.69
CA PHE A 16 5.95 0.23 -12.26
C PHE A 16 4.56 -0.36 -11.95
N VAL A 17 3.50 0.22 -12.54
CA VAL A 17 2.12 -0.28 -12.50
C VAL A 17 2.01 -1.67 -13.11
N LYS A 18 2.70 -1.95 -14.23
CA LYS A 18 2.79 -3.29 -14.81
C LYS A 18 3.55 -4.27 -13.91
N TRP A 19 4.62 -3.83 -13.25
CA TRP A 19 5.47 -4.68 -12.42
C TRP A 19 4.80 -5.06 -11.10
N ILE A 20 4.07 -4.13 -10.50
CA ILE A 20 3.36 -4.33 -9.24
C ILE A 20 1.96 -4.93 -9.47
N GLY A 21 1.40 -4.78 -10.67
CA GLY A 21 0.04 -5.23 -10.99
C GLY A 21 -1.06 -4.39 -10.31
N ILE A 22 -0.67 -3.25 -9.73
CA ILE A 22 -1.54 -2.25 -9.10
C ILE A 22 -1.97 -1.24 -10.15
N THR A 23 -3.24 -0.87 -10.16
CA THR A 23 -3.78 0.09 -11.15
C THR A 23 -3.36 1.52 -10.83
N GLN A 24 -3.29 2.39 -11.86
CA GLN A 24 -3.00 3.82 -11.65
C GLN A 24 -3.99 4.50 -10.69
N PHE A 25 -5.24 4.01 -10.68
CA PHE A 25 -6.28 4.47 -9.77
C PHE A 25 -5.99 4.12 -8.31
N GLU A 26 -5.47 2.92 -8.04
CA GLU A 26 -5.11 2.48 -6.69
C GLU A 26 -4.00 3.36 -6.09
N ILE A 27 -2.98 3.71 -6.89
CA ILE A 27 -1.92 4.63 -6.48
C ILE A 27 -2.51 6.01 -6.14
N LEU A 28 -3.42 6.51 -6.98
CA LEU A 28 -4.05 7.81 -6.76
C LEU A 28 -4.92 7.84 -5.49
N VAL A 29 -5.69 6.78 -5.23
CA VAL A 29 -6.48 6.65 -3.99
C VAL A 29 -5.58 6.60 -2.76
N HIS A 30 -4.49 5.84 -2.80
CA HIS A 30 -3.53 5.81 -1.69
C HIS A 30 -2.81 7.14 -1.50
N LEU A 31 -2.45 7.84 -2.57
CA LEU A 31 -1.83 9.15 -2.52
C LEU A 31 -2.78 10.18 -1.89
N LEU A 32 -4.05 10.19 -2.29
CA LEU A 32 -5.07 11.08 -1.72
C LEU A 32 -5.30 10.76 -0.24
N ALA A 33 -5.42 9.49 0.12
CA ALA A 33 -5.55 9.05 1.51
C ALA A 33 -4.34 9.47 2.36
N PHE A 34 -3.12 9.34 1.83
CA PHE A 34 -1.90 9.79 2.48
C PHE A 34 -1.84 11.30 2.64
N LEU A 35 -2.32 12.06 1.65
CA LEU A 35 -2.41 13.52 1.72
C LEU A 35 -3.39 13.96 2.82
N VAL A 36 -4.59 13.36 2.87
CA VAL A 36 -5.57 13.64 3.92
C VAL A 36 -5.02 13.29 5.30
N PHE A 37 -4.38 12.11 5.44
CA PHE A 37 -3.70 11.72 6.67
C PHE A 37 -2.65 12.74 7.10
N THR A 38 -1.80 13.19 6.18
CA THR A 38 -0.75 14.17 6.44
C THR A 38 -1.33 15.51 6.91
N ILE A 39 -2.43 15.96 6.30
CA ILE A 39 -3.13 17.18 6.73
C ILE A 39 -3.67 17.01 8.15
N LEU A 40 -4.39 15.92 8.44
CA LEU A 40 -4.93 15.67 9.78
C LEU A 40 -3.83 15.58 10.84
N LEU A 41 -2.72 14.88 10.52
CA LEU A 41 -1.57 14.76 11.40
C LEU A 41 -0.93 16.12 11.68
N THR A 42 -0.76 16.95 10.64
CA THR A 42 -0.18 18.29 10.77
C THR A 42 -1.09 19.20 11.60
N VAL A 43 -2.41 19.14 11.39
CA VAL A 43 -3.38 19.91 12.19
C VAL A 43 -3.32 19.50 13.66
N LYS A 44 -3.38 18.19 13.98
CA LYS A 44 -3.26 17.70 15.37
C LYS A 44 -1.90 17.99 16.00
N ALA A 45 -0.83 18.00 15.21
CA ALA A 45 0.50 18.39 15.70
C ALA A 45 0.54 19.90 16.02
N SER A 46 -0.06 20.73 15.17
CA SER A 46 -0.10 22.20 15.36
C SER A 46 -1.00 22.65 16.50
N SER A 47 -2.08 21.90 16.79
CA SER A 47 -3.00 22.20 17.90
C SER A 47 -2.44 21.82 19.28
N GLY A 48 -1.28 21.16 19.32
CA GLY A 48 -0.65 20.70 20.57
C GLY A 48 -1.31 19.47 21.19
N GLU A 49 -2.38 18.92 20.58
CA GLU A 49 -3.06 17.69 21.06
C GLU A 49 -2.15 16.46 21.05
N LEU A 50 -1.10 16.47 20.23
CA LEU A 50 -0.09 15.41 20.15
C LEU A 50 0.82 15.33 21.39
N SER A 51 0.84 16.38 22.24
CA SER A 51 1.64 16.42 23.47
C SER A 51 1.02 15.60 24.61
N GLY A 52 -0.28 15.29 24.53
CA GLY A 52 -0.95 14.36 25.43
C GLY A 52 -0.83 12.91 24.97
N ALA A 53 -0.98 11.96 25.91
CA ALA A 53 -1.13 10.55 25.56
C ALA A 53 -2.46 10.34 24.82
N LEU A 54 -2.41 10.34 23.49
CA LEU A 54 -3.56 10.04 22.65
C LEU A 54 -4.02 8.59 22.88
N THR A 55 -5.33 8.41 23.01
CA THR A 55 -5.93 7.08 23.16
C THR A 55 -5.87 6.28 21.86
N ALA A 56 -6.05 4.96 21.93
CA ALA A 56 -6.07 4.08 20.76
C ALA A 56 -7.09 4.52 19.71
N ASN A 57 -8.25 4.99 20.15
CA ASN A 57 -9.34 5.43 19.27
C ASN A 57 -8.97 6.70 18.50
N GLU A 58 -8.24 7.64 19.12
CA GLU A 58 -7.78 8.87 18.47
C GLU A 58 -6.72 8.57 17.40
N TRP A 59 -5.79 7.66 17.69
CA TRP A 59 -4.83 7.19 16.69
C TRP A 59 -5.52 6.46 15.53
N LEU A 60 -6.47 5.57 15.83
CA LEU A 60 -7.25 4.90 14.79
C LEU A 60 -8.06 5.88 13.94
N ALA A 61 -8.65 6.92 14.56
CA ALA A 61 -9.35 7.98 13.84
C ALA A 61 -8.41 8.78 12.94
N LEU A 62 -7.18 9.05 13.39
CA LEU A 62 -6.16 9.73 12.60
C LEU A 62 -5.72 8.89 11.38
N PHE A 63 -5.54 7.58 11.56
CA PHE A 63 -5.19 6.64 10.49
C PHE A 63 -6.37 6.22 9.60
N SER A 64 -7.61 6.53 10.00
CA SER A 64 -8.85 6.21 9.27
C SER A 64 -8.81 6.49 7.76
N PRO A 65 -8.38 7.65 7.26
CA PRO A 65 -8.32 7.90 5.81
C PRO A 65 -7.40 6.91 5.08
N MET A 66 -6.28 6.49 5.68
CA MET A 66 -5.40 5.49 5.08
C MET A 66 -6.07 4.12 5.00
N PHE A 67 -6.78 3.71 6.06
CA PHE A 67 -7.55 2.46 6.07
C PHE A 67 -8.71 2.48 5.06
N CYS A 68 -9.43 3.60 4.96
CA CYS A 68 -10.48 3.77 3.96
C CYS A 68 -9.94 3.55 2.53
N GLY A 69 -8.75 4.09 2.23
CA GLY A 69 -8.06 3.83 0.98
C GLY A 69 -7.77 2.34 0.74
N ASP A 70 -7.30 1.61 1.75
CA ASP A 70 -7.05 0.16 1.67
C ASP A 70 -8.35 -0.65 1.44
N PHE A 71 -9.45 -0.25 2.10
CA PHE A 71 -10.75 -0.90 1.91
C PHE A 71 -11.32 -0.67 0.51
N CYS A 72 -11.28 0.57 0.02
CA CYS A 72 -11.68 0.89 -1.34
C CYS A 72 -10.86 0.11 -2.38
N ASN A 73 -9.56 0.00 -2.17
CA ASN A 73 -8.67 -0.79 -3.03
C ASN A 73 -9.03 -2.29 -3.00
N THR A 74 -9.22 -2.85 -1.81
CA THR A 74 -9.61 -4.26 -1.64
C THR A 74 -10.94 -4.55 -2.33
N TYR A 75 -11.93 -3.67 -2.17
CA TYR A 75 -13.23 -3.79 -2.83
C TYR A 75 -13.11 -3.78 -4.35
N PHE A 76 -12.29 -2.86 -4.90
CA PHE A 76 -12.01 -2.80 -6.33
C PHE A 76 -11.33 -4.08 -6.84
N CYS A 77 -10.30 -4.57 -6.14
CA CYS A 77 -9.62 -5.82 -6.46
C CYS A 77 -10.60 -7.01 -6.52
N ILE A 78 -11.51 -7.12 -5.55
CA ILE A 78 -12.53 -8.18 -5.52
C ILE A 78 -13.48 -8.06 -6.71
N ILE A 79 -14.02 -6.86 -7.00
CA ILE A 79 -14.94 -6.65 -8.13
C ILE A 79 -14.29 -7.01 -9.46
N VAL A 80 -13.05 -6.57 -9.69
CA VAL A 80 -12.33 -6.88 -10.92
C VAL A 80 -12.04 -8.38 -11.01
N GLY A 81 -11.71 -9.02 -9.88
CA GLY A 81 -11.59 -10.48 -9.79
C GLY A 81 -12.87 -11.20 -10.21
N ILE A 82 -14.03 -10.78 -9.70
CA ILE A 82 -15.34 -11.36 -10.04
C ILE A 82 -15.66 -11.16 -11.53
N ARG A 83 -15.44 -9.96 -12.09
CA ARG A 83 -15.66 -9.72 -13.53
C ARG A 83 -14.77 -10.60 -14.42
N MET A 84 -13.51 -10.79 -14.05
CA MET A 84 -12.60 -11.65 -14.81
C MET A 84 -12.97 -13.14 -14.68
N TYR A 85 -13.51 -13.53 -13.53
CA TYR A 85 -14.07 -14.87 -13.31
C TYR A 85 -15.26 -15.13 -14.24
N LEU A 86 -16.26 -14.23 -14.27
CA LEU A 86 -17.41 -14.37 -15.19
C LEU A 86 -17.00 -14.36 -16.67
N GLY A 87 -15.92 -13.66 -17.04
CA GLY A 87 -15.38 -13.61 -18.40
C GLY A 87 -14.61 -14.86 -18.85
N ASN A 88 -14.73 -15.99 -18.13
CA ASN A 88 -14.07 -17.27 -18.39
C ASN A 88 -12.52 -17.23 -18.34
N LYS A 89 -11.93 -16.18 -17.74
CA LYS A 89 -10.47 -16.02 -17.53
C LYS A 89 -10.08 -16.36 -16.09
N HIS A 90 -10.61 -17.48 -15.58
CA HIS A 90 -10.50 -17.92 -14.19
C HIS A 90 -9.06 -17.96 -13.66
N ARG A 91 -8.14 -18.58 -14.42
CA ARG A 91 -6.72 -18.75 -14.02
C ARG A 91 -6.01 -17.41 -13.83
N GLN A 92 -6.26 -16.45 -14.71
CA GLN A 92 -5.65 -15.12 -14.63
C GLN A 92 -6.23 -14.29 -13.49
N ALA A 93 -7.54 -14.40 -13.26
CA ALA A 93 -8.23 -13.75 -12.15
C ALA A 93 -7.71 -14.25 -10.79
N MET A 94 -7.62 -15.58 -10.62
CA MET A 94 -7.13 -16.19 -9.38
C MET A 94 -5.69 -15.83 -9.10
N HIS A 95 -4.81 -15.89 -10.11
CA HIS A 95 -3.41 -15.51 -9.95
C HIS A 95 -3.27 -14.04 -9.53
N ARG A 96 -4.11 -13.13 -10.06
CA ARG A 96 -4.12 -11.73 -9.64
C ARG A 96 -4.57 -11.59 -8.18
N LEU A 97 -5.68 -12.21 -7.79
CA LEU A 97 -6.18 -12.14 -6.40
C LEU A 97 -5.20 -12.75 -5.39
N ILE A 98 -4.59 -13.90 -5.72
CA ILE A 98 -3.58 -14.56 -4.88
C ILE A 98 -2.37 -13.68 -4.64
N TRP A 99 -2.02 -12.79 -5.58
CA TRP A 99 -0.89 -11.89 -5.41
C TRP A 99 -1.27 -10.56 -4.77
N SER A 100 -2.41 -9.98 -5.15
CA SER A 100 -2.85 -8.69 -4.66
C SER A 100 -3.39 -8.75 -3.22
N ILE A 101 -4.11 -9.80 -2.84
CA ILE A 101 -4.72 -9.89 -1.50
C ILE A 101 -3.65 -9.96 -0.38
N PRO A 102 -2.62 -10.82 -0.43
CA PRO A 102 -1.59 -10.84 0.59
C PRO A 102 -0.83 -9.52 0.69
N PHE A 103 -0.60 -8.85 -0.45
CA PHE A 103 0.04 -7.53 -0.49
C PHE A 103 -0.80 -6.49 0.28
N LEU A 104 -2.11 -6.45 0.02
CA LEU A 104 -3.04 -5.55 0.69
C LEU A 104 -3.17 -5.87 2.19
N LEU A 105 -3.24 -7.14 2.55
CA LEU A 105 -3.32 -7.59 3.93
C LEU A 105 -2.07 -7.23 4.73
N LEU A 106 -0.88 -7.47 4.18
CA LEU A 106 0.38 -7.10 4.84
C LEU A 106 0.53 -5.58 4.97
N THR A 107 0.11 -4.82 3.96
CA THR A 107 0.15 -3.35 4.00
C THR A 107 -0.81 -2.78 5.05
N SER A 108 -2.04 -3.29 5.10
CA SER A 108 -3.04 -2.90 6.11
C SER A 108 -2.61 -3.34 7.52
N GLY A 109 -2.08 -4.56 7.65
CA GLY A 109 -1.54 -5.09 8.90
C GLY A 109 -0.39 -4.26 9.45
N PHE A 110 0.55 -3.83 8.59
CA PHE A 110 1.61 -2.90 8.97
C PHE A 110 1.05 -1.61 9.56
N LYS A 111 0.10 -0.95 8.88
CA LYS A 111 -0.52 0.30 9.35
C LYS A 111 -1.21 0.11 10.70
N TYR A 112 -1.89 -1.01 10.89
CA TYR A 112 -2.53 -1.36 12.15
C TYR A 112 -1.52 -1.56 13.28
N LEU A 113 -0.42 -2.29 13.04
CA LEU A 113 0.66 -2.48 14.02
C LEU A 113 1.30 -1.15 14.40
N VAL A 114 1.54 -0.27 13.43
CA VAL A 114 2.06 1.09 13.67
C VAL A 114 1.10 1.89 14.54
N CYS A 115 -0.20 1.88 14.23
CA CYS A 115 -1.23 2.58 15.01
C CYS A 115 -1.26 2.10 16.47
N MET A 116 -1.24 0.79 16.68
CA MET A 116 -1.27 0.20 18.01
C MET A 116 0.03 0.44 18.80
N LYS A 117 1.19 0.45 18.12
CA LYS A 117 2.47 0.83 18.72
C LYS A 117 2.48 2.30 19.15
N LEU A 118 1.97 3.21 18.31
CA LEU A 118 1.84 4.64 18.62
C LEU A 118 0.86 4.89 19.78
N SER A 119 -0.19 4.08 19.90
CA SER A 119 -1.11 4.12 21.04
C SER A 119 -0.51 3.58 22.35
N GLY A 120 0.69 2.98 22.34
CA GLY A 120 1.28 2.35 23.52
C GLY A 120 0.57 1.08 23.99
N GLN A 121 -0.36 0.53 23.21
CA GLN A 121 -1.12 -0.69 23.55
C GLN A 121 -0.27 -1.96 23.43
N ILE A 122 0.78 -1.93 22.61
CA ILE A 122 1.66 -3.09 22.39
C ILE A 122 3.12 -2.77 22.71
N GLN A 123 3.75 -3.65 23.49
CA GLN A 123 5.18 -3.64 23.81
C GLN A 123 6.02 -4.39 22.76
N LEU A 124 5.58 -4.41 21.49
CA LEU A 124 6.33 -5.04 20.40
C LEU A 124 7.58 -4.23 20.07
N GLU A 125 8.69 -4.88 19.75
CA GLU A 125 9.87 -4.16 19.26
C GLU A 125 9.59 -3.54 17.89
N TYR A 126 10.28 -2.45 17.55
CA TYR A 126 10.15 -1.84 16.23
C TYR A 126 10.44 -2.85 15.11
N SER A 127 11.36 -3.79 15.34
CA SER A 127 11.66 -4.90 14.43
C SER A 127 10.41 -5.71 14.03
N GLU A 128 9.55 -6.05 15.00
CA GLU A 128 8.34 -6.83 14.77
C GLU A 128 7.27 -6.02 14.02
N VAL A 129 7.15 -4.73 14.34
CA VAL A 129 6.24 -3.80 13.65
C VAL A 129 6.61 -3.67 12.17
N PHE A 130 7.91 -3.67 11.83
CA PHE A 130 8.39 -3.57 10.44
C PHE A 130 8.41 -4.91 9.69
N SER A 131 8.23 -6.05 10.37
CA SER A 131 8.25 -7.39 9.76
C SER A 131 7.38 -7.54 8.49
N PRO A 132 6.12 -7.03 8.45
CA PRO A 132 5.30 -7.14 7.24
C PRO A 132 5.90 -6.43 6.01
N ILE A 133 6.66 -5.35 6.20
CA ILE A 133 7.34 -4.63 5.11
C ILE A 133 8.46 -5.47 4.52
N PHE A 134 9.23 -6.17 5.35
CA PHE A 134 10.28 -7.07 4.85
C PHE A 134 9.71 -8.19 3.98
N VAL A 135 8.57 -8.77 4.38
CA VAL A 135 7.87 -9.78 3.58
C VAL A 135 7.35 -9.18 2.27
N LEU A 136 6.79 -7.96 2.31
CA LEU A 136 6.35 -7.24 1.10
C LEU A 136 7.51 -7.02 0.12
N LEU A 137 8.68 -6.59 0.60
CA LEU A 137 9.87 -6.39 -0.22
C LEU A 137 10.34 -7.69 -0.87
N GLN A 138 10.33 -8.81 -0.14
CA GLN A 138 10.68 -10.12 -0.68
C GLN A 138 9.69 -10.57 -1.77
N MET A 139 8.38 -10.36 -1.57
CA MET A 139 7.37 -10.67 -2.58
C MET A 139 7.57 -9.86 -3.86
N ILE A 140 7.90 -8.57 -3.74
CA ILE A 140 8.21 -7.71 -4.90
C ILE A 140 9.48 -8.20 -5.61
N ALA A 141 10.53 -8.57 -4.87
CA ALA A 141 11.78 -9.07 -5.44
C ALA A 141 11.57 -10.37 -6.24
N VAL A 142 10.75 -11.30 -5.74
CA VAL A 142 10.41 -12.53 -6.47
C VAL A 142 9.65 -12.21 -7.76
N LYS A 143 8.69 -11.28 -7.71
CA LYS A 143 7.96 -10.82 -8.89
C LYS A 143 8.86 -10.17 -9.94
N ALA A 144 9.76 -9.32 -9.48
CA ALA A 144 10.75 -8.65 -10.30
C ALA A 144 11.59 -9.66 -11.09
N CYS A 145 12.03 -10.74 -10.43
CA CYS A 145 12.80 -11.81 -11.07
C CYS A 145 11.98 -12.61 -12.09
N GLN A 146 10.73 -12.95 -11.76
CA GLN A 146 9.84 -13.68 -12.68
C GLN A 146 9.54 -12.90 -13.96
N TYR A 147 9.41 -11.57 -13.86
CA TYR A 147 9.15 -10.70 -15.02
C TYR A 147 10.34 -10.64 -15.99
N ASN A 148 11.57 -10.67 -15.47
CA ASN A 148 12.79 -10.60 -16.30
C ASN A 148 13.05 -11.91 -17.08
N GLN A 149 12.42 -13.02 -16.70
CA GLN A 149 12.51 -14.31 -17.39
C GLN A 149 11.53 -14.45 -18.57
N GLN A 150 10.65 -13.47 -18.80
CA GLN A 150 9.64 -13.48 -19.86
C GLN A 150 9.94 -12.50 -21.03
N SER A 151 11.09 -11.81 -20.98
CA SER A 151 11.64 -11.00 -22.07
C SER A 151 12.68 -11.78 -22.86
#